data_AF-A0A271KCJ0-F1
#
_entry.id   AF-A0A271KCJ0-F1
#
_cell.length_a   1.000
_cell.length_b   1.000
_cell.length_c   1.000
_cell.angle_alpha   90.00
_cell.angle_beta   90.00
_cell.angle_gamma   90.00
#
_symmetry.space_group_name_H-M   'P 1'
#
loop_
_entity.id
_entity.type
_entity.pdbx_description
1 polymer ?
#
loop_
_entity_poly.entity_id
_entity_poly.type
_entity_poly.pdbx_seq_one_letter_code
_entity_poly.pdbx_strand_id
1 'polypeptide(L)' 'MVKIKRNPDPASENHSYEVEFFAKKHGLSLRAAKVILFSNGPSRTMCDAAAKAFVAAVAARGPRQKHRASSSNGLEA' A
#
# COMPACT_ATOMS: atom_id res chain seq x y z
N MET A 1 34.02 -14.97 12.68
CA MET A 1 32.68 -14.68 12.13
C MET A 1 31.73 -15.83 12.41
N VAL A 2 30.78 -15.68 13.33
CA VAL A 2 29.77 -16.71 13.62
C VAL A 2 28.52 -16.43 12.80
N LYS A 3 28.19 -17.34 11.86
CA LYS A 3 26.95 -17.33 11.08
C LYS A 3 25.79 -17.62 12.02
N ILE A 4 25.17 -16.57 12.56
CA ILE A 4 23.93 -16.66 13.34
C ILE A 4 22.82 -17.07 12.38
N LYS A 5 22.47 -18.36 12.41
CA LYS A 5 21.22 -18.88 11.85
C LYS A 5 20.10 -18.22 12.66
N ARG A 6 19.48 -17.17 12.10
CA ARG A 6 18.26 -16.60 12.66
C ARG A 6 17.18 -17.67 12.55
N ASN A 7 16.89 -18.35 13.66
CA ASN A 7 15.64 -19.10 13.81
C ASN A 7 14.49 -18.11 13.56
N PRO A 8 13.55 -18.40 12.65
CA PRO A 8 12.34 -17.61 12.56
C PRO A 8 11.49 -17.95 13.78
N ASP A 9 11.43 -17.02 14.71
CA ASP A 9 10.44 -17.00 15.78
C ASP A 9 9.03 -16.98 15.11
N PRO A 10 8.13 -17.93 15.44
CA PRO A 10 6.82 -18.03 14.81
C PRO A 10 5.85 -16.89 15.20
N ALA A 11 6.28 -15.97 16.07
CA ALA A 11 5.57 -14.76 16.48
C ALA A 11 6.28 -13.47 16.03
N SER A 12 7.26 -13.57 15.12
CA SER A 12 8.01 -12.43 14.60
C SER A 12 7.18 -11.70 13.55
N GLU A 13 6.37 -10.73 13.99
CA GLU A 13 6.11 -9.38 13.40
C GLU A 13 6.15 -9.19 11.86
N ASN A 14 5.93 -10.25 11.08
CA ASN A 14 6.12 -10.35 9.64
C ASN A 14 4.91 -11.04 8.99
N HIS A 15 3.75 -10.94 9.63
CA HIS A 15 2.50 -11.43 9.04
C HIS A 15 2.08 -10.46 7.93
N SER A 16 2.76 -10.61 6.78
CA SER A 16 2.32 -10.17 5.47
C SER A 16 0.81 -10.26 5.42
N TYR A 17 0.15 -9.18 5.02
CA TYR A 17 -1.30 -9.20 4.88
C TYR A 17 -1.72 -10.38 4.01
N GLU A 18 -2.72 -11.12 4.47
CA GLU A 18 -3.41 -12.04 3.58
C GLU A 18 -4.07 -11.21 2.47
N VAL A 19 -3.78 -11.57 1.22
CA VAL A 19 -4.17 -10.79 0.04
C VAL A 19 -5.69 -10.57 -0.02
N GLU A 20 -6.46 -11.61 0.33
CA GLU A 20 -7.92 -11.59 0.30
C GLU A 20 -8.50 -10.66 1.38
N PHE A 21 -7.96 -10.75 2.60
CA PHE A 21 -8.32 -9.83 3.68
C PHE A 21 -8.02 -8.38 3.33
N PHE A 22 -6.83 -8.11 2.77
CA PHE A 22 -6.42 -6.78 2.37
C PHE A 22 -7.28 -6.21 1.24
N ALA A 23 -7.59 -7.05 0.24
CA ALA A 23 -8.48 -6.68 -0.86
C ALA A 23 -9.87 -6.30 -0.33
N LYS A 24 -10.44 -7.13 0.54
CA LYS A 24 -11.77 -6.89 1.14
C LYS A 24 -11.78 -5.63 2.01
N LYS A 25 -10.76 -5.43 2.86
CA LYS A 25 -10.63 -4.26 3.74
C LYS A 25 -10.64 -2.93 2.98
N HIS A 26 -9.97 -2.88 1.84
CA HIS A 26 -9.77 -1.64 1.06
C HIS A 26 -10.65 -1.54 -0.18
N GLY A 27 -11.55 -2.50 -0.41
CA GLY A 27 -12.41 -2.53 -1.61
C GLY A 27 -11.60 -2.66 -2.92
N LEU A 28 -10.48 -3.38 -2.88
CA LEU A 28 -9.57 -3.55 -4.00
C LEU A 28 -9.82 -4.88 -4.73
N SER A 29 -9.43 -4.94 -6.01
CA SER A 29 -9.28 -6.23 -6.68
C SER A 29 -8.11 -7.02 -6.10
N LEU A 30 -8.16 -8.35 -6.15
CA LEU A 30 -7.06 -9.22 -5.71
C LEU A 30 -5.74 -8.89 -6.41
N ARG A 31 -5.79 -8.47 -7.68
CA ARG A 31 -4.60 -8.06 -8.43
C ARG A 31 -3.99 -6.77 -7.86
N ALA A 32 -4.82 -5.75 -7.57
CA ALA A 32 -4.33 -4.51 -6.96
C ALA A 32 -3.77 -4.76 -5.55
N ALA A 33 -4.43 -5.60 -4.75
CA ALA A 33 -3.94 -6.02 -3.45
C ALA A 33 -2.55 -6.67 -3.53
N LYS A 34 -2.34 -7.65 -4.43
CA LYS A 34 -1.02 -8.28 -4.63
C LYS A 34 0.07 -7.27 -4.97
N VAL A 35 -0.21 -6.34 -5.88
CA VAL A 35 0.76 -5.31 -6.30
C VAL A 35 1.14 -4.41 -5.13
N ILE A 36 0.16 -3.95 -4.35
CA ILE A 36 0.42 -3.05 -3.21
C ILE A 36 1.23 -3.75 -2.13
N LEU A 37 0.87 -4.98 -1.77
CA LEU A 37 1.58 -5.76 -0.76
C LEU A 37 3.02 -6.09 -1.21
N PHE A 38 3.20 -6.46 -2.49
CA PHE A 38 4.52 -6.73 -3.04
C PHE A 38 5.41 -5.48 -3.06
N SER A 39 4.85 -4.32 -3.41
CA SER A 39 5.62 -3.08 -3.61
C SER A 39 6.02 -2.39 -2.29
N ASN A 40 5.26 -2.59 -1.21
CA ASN A 40 5.48 -1.90 0.08
C ASN A 40 6.12 -2.82 1.14
N GLY A 41 6.26 -4.11 0.86
CA GLY A 41 6.82 -5.09 1.79
C GLY A 41 5.88 -5.44 2.95
N PRO A 42 6.38 -6.12 4.01
CA PRO A 42 5.54 -6.65 5.10
C PRO A 42 4.96 -5.56 6.02
N SER A 43 5.32 -4.29 5.85
CA SER A 43 4.85 -3.21 6.70
C SER A 43 3.38 -2.90 6.45
N ARG A 44 2.54 -3.23 7.43
CA ARG A 44 1.09 -3.00 7.36
C ARG A 44 0.73 -1.53 7.19
N THR A 45 1.44 -0.64 7.88
CA THR A 45 1.23 0.82 7.79
C THR A 45 1.48 1.35 6.39
N MET A 46 2.58 0.91 5.74
CA MET A 46 2.88 1.31 4.37
C MET A 46 1.86 0.74 3.38
N CYS A 47 1.47 -0.52 3.54
CA CYS A 47 0.44 -1.15 2.71
C CYS A 47 -0.91 -0.42 2.81
N ASP A 48 -1.35 -0.09 4.01
CA ASP A 48 -2.61 0.64 4.23
C ASP A 48 -2.57 2.05 3.65
N ALA A 49 -1.46 2.78 3.80
CA ALA A 49 -1.28 4.10 3.20
C ALA A 49 -1.32 4.02 1.66
N ALA A 50 -0.63 3.04 1.08
CA ALA A 50 -0.61 2.80 -0.36
C ALA A 50 -2.00 2.42 -0.90
N ALA A 51 -2.77 1.60 -0.18
CA ALA A 51 -4.15 1.27 -0.55
C ALA A 51 -5.05 2.50 -0.57
N LYS A 52 -5.00 3.35 0.47
CA LYS A 52 -5.77 4.60 0.51
C LYS A 52 -5.44 5.51 -0.67
N ALA A 53 -4.15 5.68 -0.97
CA ALA A 53 -3.69 6.48 -2.10
C ALA A 53 -4.16 5.90 -3.44
N PHE A 54 -4.10 4.57 -3.60
CA PHE A 54 -4.56 3.89 -4.80
C PHE A 54 -6.06 4.08 -5.03
N VAL A 55 -6.89 3.89 -4.00
CA VAL A 55 -8.35 4.10 -4.09
C VAL A 55 -8.68 5.54 -4.46
N ALA A 56 -8.03 6.52 -3.82
CA ALA A 56 -8.21 7.93 -4.14
C ALA A 56 -7.82 8.26 -5.59
N ALA A 57 -6.71 7.69 -6.08
CA ALA A 57 -6.26 7.87 -7.45
C ALA A 57 -7.22 7.24 -8.46
N VAL A 58 -7.76 6.05 -8.18
CA VAL A 58 -8.76 5.39 -9.04
C VAL A 58 -10.06 6.20 -9.07
N ALA A 59 -10.54 6.68 -7.91
CA ALA A 59 -11.73 7.53 -7.84
C ALA A 59 -11.55 8.85 -8.63
N ALA A 60 -10.35 9.43 -8.59
CA ALA A 60 -10.02 10.62 -9.36
C ALA A 60 -9.94 10.39 -10.89
N ARG A 61 -9.78 9.13 -11.32
CA ARG A 61 -9.71 8.70 -12.74
C ARG A 61 -11.06 8.32 -13.35
N GLY A 62 -12.17 8.37 -12.59
CA GLY A 62 -13.52 8.38 -13.17
C GLY A 62 -13.65 9.52 -14.20
N PRO A 63 -14.73 9.61 -15.00
CA PRO A 63 -14.85 10.59 -16.09
C PRO A 63 -14.94 12.04 -15.57
N ARG A 64 -13.85 12.57 -15.00
CA ARG A 64 -13.62 13.98 -14.77
C ARG A 64 -13.05 14.52 -16.07
N GLN A 65 -14.00 14.83 -16.95
CA GLN A 65 -13.86 15.89 -17.93
C GLN A 65 -13.08 17.05 -17.30
N LYS A 66 -11.93 17.37 -17.89
CA LYS A 66 -11.40 18.72 -18.06
C LYS A 66 -11.66 19.68 -16.88
N HIS A 67 -10.95 19.58 -15.75
CA HIS A 67 -10.68 20.71 -14.84
C HIS A 67 -9.84 20.25 -13.65
N ARG A 68 -8.55 19.99 -13.86
CA ARG A 68 -7.59 19.92 -12.75
C ARG A 68 -6.40 20.82 -13.02
N ALA A 69 -6.72 22.09 -13.26
CA ALA A 69 -5.82 23.20 -12.95
C ALA A 69 -6.04 23.59 -11.48
N SER A 70 -4.93 23.66 -10.72
CA SER A 70 -4.70 24.25 -9.39
C SER A 70 -3.78 23.28 -8.62
N SER A 71 -2.46 23.42 -8.77
CA SER A 71 -1.61 24.31 -7.95
C SER A 71 -1.59 23.93 -6.47
N SER A 72 -0.47 23.37 -6.03
CA SER A 72 0.16 23.80 -4.78
C SER A 72 1.66 23.87 -5.03
N ASN A 73 2.06 25.05 -5.51
CA ASN A 73 3.40 25.61 -5.35
C ASN A 73 3.69 25.78 -3.85
N GLY A 74 4.96 25.68 -3.43
CA GLY A 74 5.41 26.31 -2.18
C GLY A 74 6.16 25.41 -1.21
N LEU A 75 7.48 25.36 -1.38
CA LEU A 75 8.46 25.20 -0.32
C LEU A 75 8.49 26.49 0.51
N GLU A 76 8.39 26.42 1.83
CA GLU A 76 8.74 27.51 2.77
C GLU A 76 9.36 26.80 3.99
N ALA A 77 10.69 26.72 4.10
CA ALA A 77 11.66 27.71 4.60
C ALA A 77 11.63 27.82 6.13
#